data_AF-A0A6V7JM55-F1
#
_entry.id   AF-A0A6V7JM55-F1
#
_cell.length_a   1.000
_cell.length_b   1.000
_cell.length_c   1.000
_cell.angle_alpha   90.00
_cell.angle_beta   90.00
_cell.angle_gamma   90.00
#
_symmetry.space_group_name_H-M   'P 1'
#
loop_
_entity.id
_entity.type
_entity.pdbx_description
1 polymer ?
#
loop_
_entity_poly.entity_id
_entity_poly.type
_entity_poly.pdbx_seq_one_letter_code
_entity_poly.pdbx_strand_id
1 'polypeptide(L)'
;KLTESKDSNENNWFVNLPDRIEASVLIVQDFTGIVGCYDGFIYCIHLKSGEIRWKFKTGEAVKCTAVFSIDGERIFFGSYDHTIYCLSVE
;
A
#
# COMPACT_ATOMS: atom_id res chain seq x y z
N LYS A 1 -6.88 14.87 -0.25
CA LYS A 1 -8.02 14.55 -1.15
C LYS A 1 -7.47 13.50 -2.11
N LEU A 2 -7.92 12.25 -2.02
CA LEU A 2 -7.53 11.21 -2.98
C LEU A 2 -8.19 11.59 -4.31
N THR A 3 -7.41 11.97 -5.30
CA THR A 3 -7.91 12.30 -6.64
C THR A 3 -7.51 11.19 -7.59
N GLU A 4 -8.49 10.38 -7.99
CA GLU A 4 -8.40 9.52 -9.16
C GLU A 4 -8.52 10.40 -10.40
N SER A 5 -7.48 10.45 -11.22
CA SER A 5 -7.57 11.03 -12.57
C SER A 5 -7.27 9.90 -13.54
N LYS A 6 -8.28 9.52 -14.32
CA LYS A 6 -8.12 8.56 -15.42
C LYS A 6 -7.50 9.28 -16.61
N ASP A 7 -6.34 8.84 -17.04
CA ASP A 7 -5.75 9.26 -18.30
C ASP A 7 -6.41 8.48 -19.45
N SER A 8 -6.60 9.11 -20.60
CA SER A 8 -7.44 8.64 -21.71
C SER A 8 -6.81 7.52 -22.56
N ASN A 9 -6.33 6.46 -21.92
CA ASN A 9 -5.98 5.17 -22.52
C ASN A 9 -6.55 4.09 -21.60
N GLU A 10 -7.61 3.38 -22.02
CA GLU A 10 -8.60 2.69 -21.15
C GLU A 10 -8.06 1.69 -20.10
N ASN A 11 -6.78 1.30 -20.17
CA ASN A 11 -6.15 0.34 -19.26
C ASN A 11 -5.12 0.92 -18.28
N ASN A 12 -4.84 2.22 -18.32
CA ASN A 12 -3.87 2.84 -17.42
C ASN A 12 -4.58 3.60 -16.29
N TRP A 13 -4.12 3.40 -15.06
CA TRP A 13 -4.60 4.13 -13.88
C TRP A 13 -3.44 4.54 -12.99
N PHE A 14 -3.66 5.59 -12.19
CA PHE A 14 -2.75 5.97 -11.13
C PHE A 14 -3.53 6.44 -9.90
N VAL A 15 -2.90 6.34 -8.75
CA VAL A 15 -3.44 6.75 -7.46
C VAL A 15 -2.48 7.75 -6.82
N ASN A 16 -3.01 8.88 -6.41
CA ASN A 16 -2.25 9.87 -5.64
C ASN A 16 -2.41 9.56 -4.14
N LEU A 17 -1.33 9.14 -3.50
CA LEU A 17 -1.27 9.07 -2.03
C LEU A 17 -0.88 10.43 -1.45
N PRO A 18 -1.22 10.71 -0.18
CA PRO A 18 -1.06 12.06 0.40
C PRO A 18 0.38 12.55 0.56
N ASP A 19 1.37 11.66 0.54
CA ASP A 19 2.79 11.98 0.70
C ASP A 19 3.65 11.04 -0.16
N ARG A 20 4.97 11.23 -0.08
CA ARG A 20 6.00 10.47 -0.78
C ARG A 20 5.83 8.97 -0.60
N ILE A 21 6.13 8.26 -1.67
CA ILE A 21 6.22 6.81 -1.72
C ILE A 21 7.67 6.49 -2.09
N GLU A 22 8.43 5.93 -1.14
CA GLU A 22 9.78 5.40 -1.40
C GLU A 22 9.81 3.86 -1.43
N ALA A 23 8.74 3.23 -0.95
CA ALA A 23 8.56 1.80 -1.00
C ALA A 23 8.21 1.36 -2.43
N SER A 24 8.67 0.16 -2.81
CA SER A 24 8.08 -0.55 -3.95
C SER A 24 6.67 -1.03 -3.56
N VAL A 25 5.85 -1.31 -4.56
CA VAL A 25 4.58 -2.01 -4.34
C VAL A 25 4.87 -3.51 -4.16
N LEU A 26 4.44 -4.07 -3.02
CA LEU A 26 4.38 -5.51 -2.83
C LEU A 26 3.12 -6.03 -3.52
N ILE A 27 3.27 -7.00 -4.42
CA ILE A 27 2.15 -7.67 -5.07
C ILE A 27 1.85 -8.96 -4.31
N VAL A 28 0.61 -9.12 -3.87
CA VAL A 28 0.07 -10.36 -3.29
C VAL A 28 -1.03 -10.91 -4.21
N GLN A 29 -1.78 -11.92 -3.76
CA GLN A 29 -2.79 -12.60 -4.59
C GLN A 29 -3.96 -11.67 -4.98
N ASP A 30 -4.72 -12.05 -6.01
CA ASP A 30 -5.95 -11.39 -6.45
C ASP A 30 -5.85 -9.88 -6.73
N PHE A 31 -4.77 -9.52 -7.44
CA PHE A 31 -4.48 -8.12 -7.82
C PHE A 31 -4.42 -7.20 -6.60
N THR A 32 -3.95 -7.71 -5.47
CA THR A 32 -3.79 -6.91 -4.26
C THR A 32 -2.38 -6.36 -4.20
N GLY A 33 -2.24 -5.04 -4.13
CA GLY A 33 -0.99 -4.31 -4.00
C GLY A 33 -0.89 -3.65 -2.65
N ILE A 34 0.27 -3.76 -2.00
CA ILE A 34 0.55 -3.15 -0.69
C ILE A 34 1.68 -2.15 -0.84
N VAL A 35 1.50 -0.94 -0.30
CA VAL A 35 2.53 0.11 -0.37
C VAL A 35 2.52 1.01 0.86
N GLY A 36 3.71 1.31 1.39
CA GLY A 36 3.91 2.26 2.47
C GLY A 36 4.02 3.70 1.98
N CYS A 37 3.50 4.64 2.75
CA CYS A 37 3.55 6.07 2.45
C CYS A 37 4.12 6.88 3.64
N TYR A 38 4.74 8.00 3.32
CA TYR A 38 5.28 8.95 4.30
C TYR A 38 4.22 9.61 5.18
N ASP A 39 2.94 9.57 4.79
CA ASP A 39 1.82 10.03 5.61
C ASP A 39 1.56 9.15 6.85
N GLY A 40 2.40 8.13 7.04
CA GLY A 40 2.33 7.15 8.12
C GLY A 40 1.14 6.22 7.97
N PHE A 41 0.83 5.83 6.74
CA PHE A 41 -0.09 4.76 6.44
C PHE A 41 0.57 3.70 5.55
N ILE A 42 0.07 2.47 5.67
CA ILE A 42 0.21 1.45 4.64
C ILE A 42 -1.14 1.31 3.91
N TYR A 43 -1.09 1.18 2.60
CA TYR A 43 -2.25 1.15 1.72
C TYR A 43 -2.37 -0.21 1.04
N CYS A 44 -3.59 -0.69 0.92
CA CYS A 44 -3.96 -1.81 0.08
C CYS A 44 -4.75 -1.32 -1.12
N ILE A 45 -4.27 -1.65 -2.32
CA ILE A 45 -4.74 -1.15 -3.60
C ILE A 45 -5.09 -2.32 -4.48
N HIS A 46 -6.25 -2.27 -5.13
CA HIS A 46 -6.61 -3.22 -6.18
C HIS A 46 -5.91 -2.82 -7.49
N LEU A 47 -4.96 -3.64 -7.92
CA LEU A 47 -4.03 -3.35 -9.02
C LEU A 47 -4.67 -3.29 -10.41
N LYS A 48 -5.93 -3.74 -10.58
CA LYS A 48 -6.66 -3.55 -11.85
C LYS A 48 -7.39 -2.21 -11.92
N SER A 49 -7.92 -1.72 -10.81
CA SER A 49 -8.78 -0.52 -10.80
C SER A 49 -8.10 0.71 -10.21
N GLY A 50 -7.03 0.53 -9.42
CA GLY A 50 -6.46 1.57 -8.58
C GLY A 50 -7.26 1.87 -7.32
N GLU A 51 -8.32 1.12 -7.05
CA GLU A 51 -9.14 1.34 -5.87
C GLU A 51 -8.34 1.05 -4.59
N ILE A 52 -8.35 1.98 -3.64
CA ILE A 52 -7.82 1.74 -2.29
C ILE A 52 -8.85 0.92 -1.53
N ARG A 53 -8.58 -0.38 -1.31
CA ARG A 53 -9.44 -1.30 -0.56
C ARG A 53 -9.45 -0.97 0.93
N TRP A 54 -8.27 -0.76 1.49
CA TRP A 54 -8.11 -0.37 2.90
C TRP A 54 -6.79 0.38 3.11
N LYS A 55 -6.67 1.01 4.28
CA LYS A 55 -5.40 1.57 4.77
C LYS A 55 -5.29 1.43 6.29
N PHE A 56 -4.07 1.35 6.78
CA PHE A 56 -3.79 1.23 8.21
C PHE A 56 -2.81 2.32 8.65
N LYS A 57 -3.14 3.00 9.76
CA LYS A 57 -2.34 4.10 10.32
C LYS A 57 -1.26 3.55 11.25
N THR A 58 0.00 3.88 10.96
CA THR A 58 1.14 3.70 11.88
C THR A 58 1.41 4.98 12.68
N GLY A 59 2.29 4.90 13.66
CA GLY A 59 2.72 6.06 14.44
C GLY A 59 3.48 7.09 13.61
N GLU A 60 4.29 6.64 12.66
CA GLU A 60 5.11 7.48 11.77
C GLU A 60 5.20 6.92 10.35
N ALA A 61 5.91 7.64 9.46
CA ALA A 61 6.11 7.27 8.06
C ALA A 61 6.47 5.78 7.82
N VAL A 62 5.92 5.20 6.76
CA VAL A 62 6.24 3.85 6.29
C VAL A 62 7.04 3.95 4.99
N LYS A 63 8.34 3.66 5.08
CA LYS A 63 9.27 3.80 3.94
C LYS A 63 9.70 2.50 3.28
N CYS A 64 9.58 1.40 3.99
CA CYS A 64 10.00 0.11 3.49
C CYS A 64 8.91 -0.53 2.63
N THR A 65 9.35 -1.35 1.67
CA THR A 65 8.47 -2.33 1.02
C THR A 65 8.05 -3.38 2.05
N ALA A 66 6.75 -3.65 2.14
CA ALA A 66 6.26 -4.74 2.98
C ALA A 66 6.71 -6.11 2.43
N VAL A 67 6.73 -7.12 3.30
CA VAL A 67 6.97 -8.52 2.90
C VAL A 67 5.72 -9.35 3.15
N PHE A 68 5.42 -10.26 2.23
CA PHE A 68 4.29 -11.18 2.35
C PHE A 68 4.74 -12.44 3.08
N SER A 69 3.89 -12.94 3.99
CA SER A 69 4.14 -14.16 4.71
C SER A 69 4.12 -15.38 3.80
N ILE A 70 4.85 -16.43 4.20
CA ILE A 70 4.90 -17.70 3.46
C ILE A 70 3.54 -18.41 3.47
N ASP A 71 2.74 -18.21 4.52
CA ASP A 71 1.37 -18.75 4.62
C ASP A 71 0.37 -18.02 3.71
N GLY A 72 0.73 -16.86 3.16
CA GLY A 72 -0.12 -16.10 2.27
C GLY A 72 -1.25 -15.31 2.94
N GLU A 73 -1.19 -15.09 4.26
CA GLU A 73 -2.28 -14.43 4.99
C GLU A 73 -1.90 -13.04 5.54
N ARG A 74 -0.60 -12.76 5.67
CA ARG A 74 -0.09 -11.64 6.46
C ARG A 74 0.98 -10.85 5.72
N ILE A 75 1.06 -9.56 6.05
CA ILE A 75 2.18 -8.71 5.68
C ILE A 75 2.95 -8.25 6.90
N PHE A 76 4.25 -8.05 6.71
CA PHE A 76 5.13 -7.45 7.70
C PHE A 76 5.83 -6.24 7.12
N PHE A 77 5.97 -5.19 7.92
CA PHE A 77 6.65 -3.96 7.53
C PHE A 77 7.07 -3.17 8.76
N GLY A 78 8.11 -2.35 8.61
CA GLY A 78 8.55 -1.40 9.63
C GLY A 78 7.99 0.00 9.41
N SER A 79 7.87 0.76 10.48
CA SER A 79 7.64 2.20 10.44
C SER A 79 8.77 2.93 11.17
N TYR A 80 8.89 4.23 10.91
CA TYR A 80 9.80 5.09 11.67
C TYR A 80 9.42 5.30 13.13
N ASP A 81 8.26 4.82 13.57
CA ASP A 81 7.85 4.81 14.98
C ASP A 81 8.53 3.71 15.82
N HIS A 82 9.60 3.11 15.29
CA HIS A 82 10.36 2.02 15.90
C HIS A 82 9.56 0.71 16.06
N THR A 83 8.45 0.55 15.33
CA THR A 83 7.58 -0.63 15.42
C THR A 83 7.59 -1.46 14.13
N ILE A 84 7.58 -2.79 14.29
CA ILE A 84 7.29 -3.74 13.22
C ILE A 84 5.81 -4.12 13.34
N TYR A 85 5.10 -4.00 12.22
CA TYR A 85 3.69 -4.32 12.12
C TYR A 85 3.49 -5.67 11.46
N CYS A 86 2.45 -6.39 11.89
CA CYS A 86 1.93 -7.59 11.25
C CYS A 86 0.43 -7.38 11.04
N LEU A 87 -0.01 -7.36 9.78
CA LEU A 87 -1.41 -7.18 9.42
C LEU A 87 -1.89 -8.37 8.60
N SER A 88 -3.17 -8.73 8.74
CA SER A 88 -3.83 -9.57 7.75
C SER A 88 -4.03 -8.79 6.45
N VAL A 89 -4.01 -9.49 5.32
CA VAL A 89 -4.26 -8.89 4.00
C VAL A 89 -5.76 -8.70 3.72
N GLU A 90 -6.61 -9.48 4.39
CA GLU A 90 -8.09 -9.43 4.27
C GLU A 90 -8.73 -8.40 5.21
#